data_AF-A0A1F4YGA1-F1
#
_entry.id   AF-A0A1F4YGA1-F1
#
_cell.length_a   1.000
_cell.length_b   1.000
_cell.length_c   1.000
_cell.angle_alpha   90.00
_cell.angle_beta   90.00
_cell.angle_gamma   90.00
#
_symmetry.space_group_name_H-M   'P 1'
#
loop_
_entity.id
_entity.type
_entity.pdbx_description
1 polymer ?
#
loop_
_entity_poly.entity_id
_entity_poly.type
_entity_poly.pdbx_seq_one_letter_code
_entity_poly.pdbx_strand_id
1 'polypeptide(L)' 'MAERKPQIKLSEMAVEELRSLAREMKNEIEKTRLGTAVKKTKNTRVFFNLRKKLARVLTEIKIKMR' A
#
# COMPACT_ATOMS: atom_id res chain seq x y z
N MET A 1 -18.62 3.72 -17.16
CA MET A 1 -17.25 3.25 -17.48
C MET A 1 -16.36 3.58 -16.30
N ALA A 2 -15.78 2.57 -15.63
CA ALA A 2 -14.88 2.83 -14.50
C ALA A 2 -13.54 3.29 -15.06
N GLU A 3 -13.27 4.60 -14.94
CA GLU A 3 -11.97 5.20 -15.23
C GLU A 3 -10.91 4.46 -14.40
N ARG A 4 -10.19 3.54 -15.06
CA ARG A 4 -9.03 2.89 -14.46
C ARG A 4 -7.97 3.97 -14.36
N LYS A 5 -7.87 4.62 -13.20
CA LYS A 5 -6.77 5.55 -12.87
C LYS A 5 -5.48 4.94 -13.42
N PRO A 6 -4.67 5.69 -14.19
CA PRO A 6 -3.42 5.17 -14.73
C PRO A 6 -2.64 4.57 -13.57
N GLN A 7 -2.35 3.27 -13.64
CA GLN A 7 -1.47 2.62 -12.68
C GLN A 7 -0.09 3.19 -12.92
N ILE A 8 0.22 4.28 -12.22
CA ILE A 8 1.58 4.82 -12.15
C ILE A 8 2.45 3.65 -11.74
N LYS A 9 3.42 3.29 -12.59
CA LYS A 9 4.33 2.20 -12.28
C LYS A 9 5.19 2.64 -11.12
N LEU A 10 5.30 1.79 -10.10
CA LEU A 10 6.13 2.08 -8.93
C LEU A 10 7.60 2.37 -9.31
N SER A 11 8.05 1.83 -10.44
CA SER A 11 9.37 2.08 -11.04
C SER A 11 9.59 3.54 -11.45
N GLU A 12 8.53 4.28 -11.79
CA GLU A 12 8.62 5.66 -12.30
C GLU A 12 8.53 6.71 -11.18
N MET A 13 8.06 6.32 -9.98
CA MET A 13 7.91 7.23 -8.84
C MET A 13 9.25 7.58 -8.19
N ALA A 14 9.40 8.80 -7.67
CA ALA A 14 10.59 9.17 -6.91
C ALA A 14 10.69 8.38 -5.59
N VAL A 15 11.89 8.22 -5.05
CA VAL A 15 12.10 7.49 -3.78
C VAL A 15 11.32 8.15 -2.63
N GLU A 16 11.21 9.48 -2.64
CA GLU A 16 10.43 10.23 -1.65
C GLU A 16 8.93 9.94 -1.75
N GLU A 17 8.40 9.87 -2.97
CA GLU A 17 7.01 9.51 -3.21
C GLU A 17 6.73 8.07 -2.79
N LEU A 18 7.63 7.13 -3.09
CA LEU A 18 7.53 5.74 -2.63
C LEU A 18 7.54 5.65 -1.10
N ARG A 19 8.35 6.47 -0.42
CA ARG A 19 8.35 6.56 1.06
C ARG A 19 7.03 7.10 1.60
N SER A 20 6.47 8.13 0.95
CA SER A 20 5.16 8.66 1.33
C SER A 20 4.06 7.60 1.17
N LEU A 21 4.04 6.92 0.02
CA LEU A 21 3.09 5.87 -0.29
C LEU A 21 3.20 4.69 0.69
N ALA A 22 4.42 4.33 1.09
CA ALA A 22 4.65 3.31 2.11
C ALA A 22 4.09 3.70 3.49
N ARG A 23 4.18 4.97 3.88
CA ARG A 23 3.60 5.48 5.14
C ARG A 23 2.07 5.46 5.08
N GLU A 24 1.49 5.93 4.00
CA GLU A 24 0.03 5.90 3.80
C GLU A 24 -0.52 4.48 3.87
N MET A 25 0.11 3.54 3.15
CA MET A 25 -0.29 2.13 3.19
C MET A 25 -0.15 1.51 4.59
N LYS A 26 0.88 1.88 5.37
CA LYS A 26 0.99 1.42 6.77
C LYS A 26 -0.19 1.93 7.61
N ASN A 27 -0.57 3.19 7.46
CA ASN A 27 -1.70 3.77 8.16
C ASN A 27 -3.03 3.10 7.76
N GLU A 28 -3.22 2.79 6.48
CA GLU A 28 -4.40 2.04 6.01
C GLU A 28 -4.46 0.62 6.55
N ILE A 29 -3.32 -0.08 6.61
CA ILE A 29 -3.20 -1.41 7.21
C ILE A 29 -3.59 -1.35 8.69
N GLU A 30 -3.11 -0.34 9.41
CA GLU A 30 -3.42 -0.15 10.83
C GLU A 30 -4.91 0.18 11.06
N LYS A 31 -5.48 1.10 10.28
CA LYS A 31 -6.92 1.38 10.30
C LYS A 31 -7.76 0.13 10.02
N THR A 32 -7.36 -0.66 9.04
CA THR A 32 -8.03 -1.93 8.70
C THR A 32 -7.91 -2.94 9.85
N ARG A 33 -6.73 -3.04 10.48
CA ARG A 33 -6.51 -3.90 11.66
C ARG A 33 -7.42 -3.51 12.82
N LEU A 34 -7.49 -2.22 13.14
CA LEU A 34 -8.36 -1.69 14.18
C LEU A 34 -9.84 -1.91 13.86
N GLY A 35 -10.26 -1.69 12.61
CA GLY A 35 -11.62 -1.99 12.16
C GLY A 35 -12.00 -3.47 12.30
N THR A 36 -11.03 -4.37 12.13
CA THR A 36 -11.21 -5.81 12.36
C THR A 36 -11.33 -6.13 13.86
N ALA A 37 -10.52 -5.49 14.70
CA ALA A 37 -10.54 -5.66 16.16
C ALA A 37 -11.87 -5.20 16.78
N VAL A 38 -12.43 -4.09 16.28
CA VAL A 38 -13.73 -3.55 16.72
C VAL A 38 -14.91 -4.28 16.02
N LYS A 39 -14.67 -5.39 15.32
CA LYS A 39 -15.64 -6.17 14.53
C LYS A 39 -16.44 -5.36 13.48
N LYS A 40 -16.00 -4.15 13.14
CA LYS A 40 -16.65 -3.27 12.14
C LYS A 40 -16.52 -3.82 10.72
N THR A 41 -15.41 -4.50 10.40
CA THR A 41 -15.18 -5.08 9.06
C THR A 41 -14.34 -6.37 9.15
N LYS A 42 -14.75 -7.44 8.44
CA LYS A 42 -13.99 -8.71 8.33
C LYS A 42 -13.22 -8.83 7.02
N ASN A 43 -12.73 -7.72 6.47
CA ASN A 43 -12.22 -7.70 5.10
C ASN A 43 -10.73 -8.13 5.01
N THR A 44 -10.47 -9.39 5.35
CA THR A 44 -9.12 -10.00 5.40
C THR A 44 -8.41 -9.97 4.04
N ARG A 45 -9.15 -10.06 2.93
CA ARG A 45 -8.60 -9.94 1.57
C ARG A 45 -8.01 -8.56 1.31
N VAL A 46 -8.69 -7.50 1.75
CA VAL A 46 -8.18 -6.12 1.62
C VAL A 46 -6.88 -5.97 2.41
N PHE A 47 -6.85 -6.48 3.64
CA PHE A 47 -5.66 -6.45 4.47
C PHE A 47 -4.46 -7.19 3.84
N PHE A 48 -4.68 -8.38 3.29
CA PHE A 48 -3.66 -9.14 2.57
C PHE A 48 -3.15 -8.39 1.33
N ASN A 49 -4.07 -7.82 0.54
CA ASN A 49 -3.71 -7.05 -0.65
C ASN A 49 -2.91 -5.79 -0.32
N LEU A 50 -3.27 -5.07 0.75
CA LEU A 50 -2.52 -3.90 1.23
C LEU A 50 -1.11 -4.28 1.66
N ARG A 51 -0.94 -5.38 2.42
CA ARG A 51 0.38 -5.90 2.79
C ARG A 51 1.23 -6.28 1.58
N LYS A 52 0.62 -6.95 0.59
CA LYS A 52 1.29 -7.32 -0.67
C LYS A 52 1.75 -6.10 -1.46
N LYS A 53 0.92 -5.04 -1.52
CA LYS A 53 1.29 -3.76 -2.15
C LYS A 53 2.43 -3.06 -1.41
N LEU A 54 2.37 -3.01 -0.08
CA LEU A 54 3.43 -2.44 0.75
C LEU A 54 4.78 -3.13 0.51
N ALA A 55 4.80 -4.46 0.45
CA ALA A 55 6.02 -5.22 0.18
C ALA A 55 6.65 -4.86 -1.19
N ARG A 56 5.82 -4.66 -2.22
CA ARG A 56 6.29 -4.21 -3.54
C ARG A 56 6.92 -2.82 -3.50
N VAL A 57 6.27 -1.86 -2.85
CA VAL A 57 6.81 -0.49 -2.70
C VAL A 57 8.14 -0.50 -1.96
N LEU A 58 8.25 -1.27 -0.86
CA LEU A 58 9.51 -1.40 -0.13
C LEU A 58 10.62 -2.05 -0.97
N THR A 59 10.26 -2.99 -1.85
CA THR A 59 11.21 -3.63 -2.77
C THR A 59 11.74 -2.63 -3.79
N GLU A 60 10.87 -1.81 -4.38
CA GLU A 60 11.26 -0.75 -5.32
C GLU A 60 12.17 0.30 -4.65
N ILE A 61 11.86 0.70 -3.40
CA ILE A 61 12.75 1.58 -2.62
C ILE A 61 14.12 0.93 -2.45
N LYS A 62 14.18 -0.36 -2.09
CA LYS A 62 15.45 -1.08 -1.92
C LYS A 62 16.24 -1.18 -3.22
N ILE A 63 15.57 -1.39 -4.35
CA ILE A 63 16.20 -1.42 -5.67
C ILE A 63 16.80 -0.05 -6.02
N LYS A 64 16.06 1.05 -5.79
CA LYS A 64 16.52 2.41 -6.10
C LYS A 64 17.60 2.96 -5.18
N MET A 65 17.72 2.43 -3.96
CA MET A 65 18.75 2.83 -3.00
C MET A 65 20.06 2.04 -3.14
N ARG A 66 20.10 1.04 -4.03
CA ARG A 66 21.27 0.21 -4.33
C ARG A 66 21.97 0.71 -5.58
#